data_AF-A0A662H0Q8-F1
#
_entry.id   AF-A0A662H0Q8-F1
#
_cell.length_a   1.000
_cell.length_b   1.000
_cell.length_c   1.000
_cell.angle_alpha   90.00
_cell.angle_beta   90.00
_cell.angle_gamma   90.00
#
_symmetry.space_group_name_H-M   'P 1'
#
loop_
_entity.id
_entity.type
_entity.pdbx_description
1 polymer ?
#
loop_
_entity_poly.entity_id
_entity_poly.type
_entity_poly.pdbx_seq_one_letter_code
_entity_poly.pdbx_strand_id
1 'polypeptide(L)'
;MGKRFTDEELKRIIDMLFDHFNKPWILEREFKPYLQAKGYTDEEVRRIWAQAHKKGLVYISSMPVNGDYELTIVKPEEEEELELSEG
;
A
#
# COMPACT_ATOMS: atom_id res chain seq x y z
N MET A 1 20.17 -11.91 -5.39
CA MET A 1 19.17 -11.73 -6.46
C MET A 1 17.86 -11.38 -5.78
N GLY A 2 17.41 -10.13 -5.86
CA GLY A 2 16.16 -9.74 -5.20
C GLY A 2 14.96 -10.07 -6.08
N LYS A 3 13.94 -10.71 -5.53
CA LYS A 3 12.70 -11.09 -6.23
C LYS A 3 12.07 -9.82 -6.85
N ARG A 4 11.79 -9.88 -8.16
CA ARG A 4 11.02 -8.86 -8.88
C ARG A 4 9.59 -9.37 -8.98
N PHE A 5 8.63 -8.54 -8.61
CA PHE A 5 7.21 -8.86 -8.74
C PHE A 5 6.76 -8.38 -10.11
N THR A 6 6.01 -9.22 -10.81
CA THR A 6 5.36 -8.83 -12.07
C THR A 6 4.23 -7.83 -11.81
N ASP A 7 3.84 -7.09 -12.84
CA ASP A 7 2.68 -6.18 -12.80
C ASP A 7 1.40 -6.88 -12.33
N GLU A 8 1.16 -8.11 -12.81
CA GLU A 8 0.00 -8.91 -12.43
C GLU A 8 0.05 -9.35 -10.97
N GLU A 9 1.22 -9.74 -10.46
CA GLU A 9 1.39 -10.08 -9.04
C GLU A 9 1.15 -8.87 -8.15
N LEU A 10 1.73 -7.72 -8.50
CA LEU A 10 1.53 -6.48 -7.74
C LEU A 10 0.06 -6.12 -7.69
N LYS A 11 -0.63 -6.15 -8.83
CA LYS A 11 -2.07 -5.87 -8.90
C LYS A 11 -2.87 -6.82 -8.02
N ARG A 12 -2.62 -8.13 -8.11
CA ARG A 12 -3.31 -9.13 -7.27
C ARG A 12 -3.08 -8.92 -5.78
N ILE A 13 -1.86 -8.54 -5.39
CA ILE A 13 -1.54 -8.28 -3.98
C ILE A 13 -2.28 -7.03 -3.48
N ILE A 14 -2.32 -5.98 -4.28
CA ILE A 14 -2.99 -4.71 -3.96
C ILE A 14 -4.51 -4.95 -3.89
N ASP A 15 -5.11 -5.54 -4.91
CA ASP A 15 -6.54 -5.89 -4.92
C ASP A 15 -6.91 -6.73 -3.69
N MET A 16 -6.11 -7.76 -3.36
CA MET A 16 -6.34 -8.59 -2.16
C MET A 16 -6.28 -7.80 -0.85
N LEU A 17 -5.38 -6.81 -0.74
CA LEU A 17 -5.30 -5.96 0.45
C LEU A 17 -6.54 -5.08 0.56
N PHE A 18 -6.87 -4.35 -0.50
CA PHE A 18 -8.02 -3.43 -0.50
C PHE A 18 -9.35 -4.18 -0.35
N ASP A 19 -9.50 -5.37 -0.92
CA ASP A 19 -10.66 -6.25 -0.72
C ASP A 19 -10.76 -6.76 0.73
N HIS A 20 -9.63 -7.15 1.34
CA HIS A 20 -9.62 -7.66 2.71
C HIS A 20 -9.95 -6.58 3.75
N PHE A 21 -9.34 -5.39 3.62
CA PHE A 21 -9.53 -4.32 4.58
C PHE A 21 -10.79 -3.49 4.29
N ASN A 22 -11.25 -3.47 3.04
CA ASN A 22 -12.40 -2.70 2.56
C ASN A 22 -12.35 -1.22 2.99
N LYS A 23 -11.18 -0.60 2.80
CA LYS A 23 -10.88 0.78 3.19
C LYS A 23 -10.21 1.55 2.06
N PRO A 24 -10.43 2.88 1.96
CA PRO A 24 -9.72 3.77 1.02
C PRO A 24 -8.21 3.77 1.18
N TRP A 25 -7.78 3.56 2.42
CA TRP A 25 -6.40 3.67 2.84
C TRP A 25 -6.09 2.62 3.90
N ILE A 26 -4.85 2.12 3.88
CA ILE A 26 -4.41 1.03 4.76
C ILE A 26 -3.06 1.42 5.36
N LEU A 27 -2.95 1.36 6.69
CA LEU A 27 -1.71 1.69 7.39
C LEU A 27 -0.67 0.58 7.24
N GLU A 28 0.62 0.92 7.31
CA GLU A 28 1.71 -0.07 7.29
C GLU A 28 1.52 -1.12 8.39
N ARG A 29 1.14 -0.69 9.59
CA ARG A 29 0.87 -1.63 10.70
C ARG A 29 -0.24 -2.63 10.40
N GLU A 30 -1.13 -2.34 9.46
CA GLU A 30 -2.24 -3.22 9.07
C GLU A 30 -1.82 -4.17 7.96
N PHE A 31 -1.32 -3.65 6.83
CA PHE A 31 -0.99 -4.49 5.68
C PHE A 31 0.28 -5.32 5.90
N LYS A 32 1.25 -4.82 6.67
CA LYS A 32 2.54 -5.49 6.87
C LYS A 32 2.39 -6.85 7.58
N PRO A 33 1.74 -6.97 8.75
CA PRO A 33 1.54 -8.27 9.39
C PRO A 33 0.64 -9.19 8.55
N TYR A 34 -0.33 -8.63 7.80
CA TYR A 34 -1.17 -9.41 6.91
C TYR A 34 -0.37 -10.09 5.77
N LEU A 35 0.55 -9.36 5.15
CA LEU A 35 1.44 -9.93 4.13
C LEU A 35 2.47 -10.89 4.74
N GLN A 36 3.00 -10.59 5.92
CA GLN A 36 3.90 -11.51 6.63
C GLN A 36 3.21 -12.85 6.95
N ALA A 37 1.95 -12.83 7.35
CA ALA A 37 1.15 -14.05 7.57
C ALA A 37 0.94 -14.87 6.29
N LYS A 38 1.02 -14.24 5.11
CA LYS A 38 0.98 -14.90 3.80
C LYS A 38 2.35 -15.38 3.31
N GLY A 39 3.41 -15.17 4.10
CA GLY A 39 4.76 -15.64 3.82
C GLY A 39 5.68 -14.63 3.15
N TYR A 40 5.29 -13.35 3.04
CA TYR A 40 6.16 -12.31 2.50
C TYR A 40 7.11 -11.79 3.60
N THR A 41 8.39 -11.68 3.27
CA THR A 41 9.41 -11.07 4.15
C THR A 41 9.30 -9.54 4.18
N ASP A 42 9.80 -8.88 5.24
CA ASP A 42 9.85 -7.41 5.31
C ASP A 42 10.50 -6.74 4.08
N GLU A 43 11.46 -7.40 3.46
CA GLU A 43 12.11 -6.89 2.26
C GLU A 43 11.23 -7.06 1.02
N GLU A 44 10.53 -8.19 0.86
CA GLU A 44 9.55 -8.39 -0.21
C GLU A 44 8.39 -7.42 -0.10
N VAL A 45 7.87 -7.27 1.12
CA VAL A 45 6.83 -6.33 1.52
C VAL A 45 7.35 -4.95 1.03
N ARG A 46 8.55 -4.50 1.45
CA ARG A 46 9.18 -3.25 0.94
C ARG A 46 9.24 -3.08 -0.57
N ARG A 47 9.58 -4.15 -1.28
CA ARG A 47 9.67 -4.13 -2.73
C ARG A 47 8.31 -4.06 -3.41
N ILE A 48 7.26 -4.63 -2.81
CA ILE A 48 5.90 -4.64 -3.38
C ILE A 48 5.38 -3.21 -3.50
N TRP A 49 5.33 -2.42 -2.42
CA TRP A 49 4.82 -1.05 -2.54
C TRP A 49 5.75 -0.12 -3.30
N ALA A 50 7.07 -0.26 -3.18
CA ALA A 50 7.99 0.58 -3.95
C ALA A 50 7.78 0.39 -5.47
N GLN A 51 7.54 -0.85 -5.91
CA GLN A 51 7.21 -1.16 -7.30
C GLN A 51 5.78 -0.74 -7.66
N ALA A 52 4.81 -0.96 -6.77
CA ALA A 52 3.42 -0.58 -6.98
C ALA A 52 3.27 0.94 -7.13
N HIS A 53 3.90 1.72 -6.25
CA HIS A 53 3.93 3.17 -6.30
C HIS A 53 4.60 3.69 -7.57
N LYS A 54 5.75 3.13 -7.95
CA LYS A 54 6.43 3.49 -9.20
C LYS A 54 5.56 3.21 -10.44
N LYS A 55 4.63 2.27 -10.34
CA LYS A 55 3.71 1.88 -11.42
C LYS A 55 2.34 2.58 -11.31
N GLY A 56 2.11 3.43 -10.31
CA GLY A 56 0.84 4.11 -10.09
C GLY A 56 -0.30 3.18 -9.66
N LEU A 57 0.01 2.01 -9.09
CA LEU A 57 -1.01 1.07 -8.60
C LEU A 57 -1.49 1.42 -7.18
N VAL A 58 -0.69 2.18 -6.43
CA VAL A 58 -1.00 2.75 -5.11
C VAL A 58 -0.30 4.08 -4.97
N TYR A 59 -0.84 4.95 -4.14
CA TYR A 59 -0.14 6.12 -3.62
C TYR A 59 0.39 5.84 -2.22
N ILE A 60 1.53 6.46 -1.91
CA ILE A 60 2.15 6.35 -0.59
C ILE A 60 1.99 7.72 0.09
N SER A 61 1.26 7.74 1.19
CA SER A 61 1.07 8.92 2.02
C SER A 61 1.52 8.64 3.47
N SER A 62 1.55 9.68 4.28
CA SER A 62 1.83 9.60 5.72
C SER A 62 0.67 10.17 6.49
N MET A 63 -0.05 9.33 7.24
CA MET A 63 -1.16 9.78 8.07
C MET A 63 -0.69 10.01 9.52
N PRO A 64 -1.11 11.11 10.15
CA PRO A 64 -0.85 11.33 11.57
C PRO A 64 -1.68 10.34 12.39
N VAL A 65 -1.01 9.48 13.15
CA VAL A 65 -1.67 8.60 14.10
C VAL A 65 -1.02 8.73 15.48
N ASN A 66 -1.82 9.17 16.45
CA ASN A 66 -1.45 9.28 17.85
C ASN A 66 -0.22 10.16 18.14
N GLY A 67 0.04 11.17 17.29
CA GLY A 67 1.17 12.10 17.41
C GLY A 67 2.40 11.71 16.60
N ASP A 68 2.41 10.52 16.01
CA ASP A 68 3.43 10.06 15.06
C ASP A 68 2.87 10.04 13.63
N TYR A 69 3.75 9.94 12.64
CA TYR A 69 3.35 9.76 11.24
C TYR A 69 3.58 8.31 10.83
N GLU A 70 2.55 7.70 10.23
CA GLU A 70 2.62 6.33 9.76
C GLU A 70 2.39 6.24 8.26
N LEU A 71 3.19 5.39 7.62
CA LEU A 71 3.08 5.11 6.20
C LEU A 71 1.73 4.48 5.91
N THR A 72 1.07 5.01 4.89
CA THR A 72 -0.27 4.61 4.47
C THR A 72 -0.26 4.40 2.97
N ILE A 73 -0.88 3.32 2.50
CA ILE A 73 -1.15 3.12 1.08
C ILE A 73 -2.58 3.53 0.77
N VAL A 74 -2.77 4.23 -0.34
CA VAL A 74 -4.08 4.72 -0.81
C VAL A 74 -4.32 4.18 -2.22
N LYS A 75 -5.56 3.79 -2.52
CA LYS A 75 -5.93 3.34 -3.86
C LYS A 75 -5.99 4.54 -4.80
N PRO A 76 -5.46 4.45 -6.04
CA PRO A 76 -5.38 5.60 -6.93
C PRO A 76 -6.73 6.18 -7.37
N GLU A 77 -7.79 5.38 -7.37
CA GLU A 77 -9.16 5.84 -7.67
C GLU A 77 -9.72 6.78 -6.58
N GLU A 78 -9.10 6.87 -5.40
CA GLU A 78 -9.58 7.65 -4.25
C GLU A 78 -8.71 8.88 -3.94
N GLU A 79 -7.58 9.07 -4.65
CA GLU A 79 -6.71 10.25 -4.44
C GLU A 79 -7.29 11.53 -5.07
N GLU A 80 -8.14 11.41 -6.11
CA GLU A 80 -8.83 12.55 -6.75
C GLU A 80 -9.68 13.38 -5.76
N GLU A 81 -10.12 12.81 -4.64
CA GLU A 81 -10.95 13.51 -3.64
C GLU A 81 -10.13 14.19 -2.53
N LEU A 82 -8.87 13.78 -2.30
CA LEU A 82 -8.04 14.32 -1.20
C LEU A 82 -7.28 15.60 -1.60
N GLU A 83 -6.86 15.73 -2.86
CA GLU A 83 -6.17 16.94 -3.37
C GLU A 83 -7.10 18.15 -3.50
N LEU A 84 -8.43 17.96 -3.47
CA LEU A 84 -9.43 19.03 -3.61
C LEU A 84 -9.77 19.74 -2.29
N SER A 85 -9.15 19.35 -1.17
CA SER A 85 -9.41 19.94 0.16
C SER A 85 -8.34 20.94 0.64
N GLU A 86 -7.21 21.05 -0.07
CA GLU A 86 -6.15 22.04 0.17
C GLU A 86 -6.12 23.14 -0.92
N GLY A 87 -7.29 23.52 -1.44
CA GLY A 87 -7.49 24.62 -2.40
C GLY A 87 -8.10 25.87 -1.81
#